data_AF-A0A956AY73-F1
#
_entry.id   AF-A0A956AY73-F1
#
_cell.length_a   1.000
_cell.length_b   1.000
_cell.length_c   1.000
_cell.angle_alpha   90.00
_cell.angle_beta   90.00
_cell.angle_gamma   90.00
#
_symmetry.space_group_name_H-M   'P 1'
#
loop_
_entity.id
_entity.type
_entity.pdbx_description
1 polymer ?
#
loop_
_entity_poly.entity_id
_entity_poly.type
_entity_poly.pdbx_seq_one_letter_code
_entity_poly.pdbx_strand_id
1 'polypeptide(L)'
;MVTARSVRWLGSSLLLALLATSPPGCAETQPPIQRVGNEVLEKSAFEGEWYYLQTVIDAPYGIAWATVGDQSLLERIEWEIQERYLIVRRSYEFVRGSEGTGIAGTASEPHAPIAMFEITSHFDIRRTYNTVTGEEENVIVENDTDRPWNLRRFMRVDWSRNLISDGDALSYARIFDGVELEPIAYHVNDPASPDAPRFAFAEDGSMNYVDVVSRAFVRPTEIEIDGYRWPTCWLEYHSHVDCAPSEIGLRHSFLRVEPDADYQPMDYSGDRMERFGYFVTERAGYDPEYGAVEPARRRWVNRHNLWTESYRRDEAGAPLRCSSDAECDDGRGSICDRNYGLARLEPQGACTHAYRDRAPQVTPYYLSEAFPADLATTAEAVFEEWNDTFVQTVGSLREAECQSRGGGDCAAERAREDAQTLLVLCHNPVVEEDHDACGEVGTVARLGDLRYSLLGWVPEPGLASPLGFGPSAADPLTGELIHATTLVYGTGVEELASYGRDLVAILNGDLPESDIMSGEHVRRWVERNERTRGRARPMTGADLGRVEASIDLSRITGGRRDGGSRRSHDLPGLRAAAVRSLARR
;
A
#
# COMPACT_ATOMS: atom_id res chain seq x y z
N MET A 1 94.20 2.36 54.77
CA MET A 1 95.01 1.59 55.75
C MET A 1 94.31 0.27 56.00
N VAL A 2 94.99 -0.85 55.74
CA VAL A 2 94.97 -2.14 56.47
C VAL A 2 93.58 -2.74 56.78
N THR A 3 93.14 -3.94 56.39
CA THR A 3 93.67 -5.14 55.71
C THR A 3 92.51 -6.15 55.55
N ALA A 4 92.67 -7.11 54.63
CA ALA A 4 92.35 -8.56 54.73
C ALA A 4 90.91 -9.00 55.12
N ARG A 5 90.15 -9.66 54.24
CA ARG A 5 90.22 -11.04 53.70
C ARG A 5 89.40 -12.08 54.49
N SER A 6 88.45 -12.69 53.75
CA SER A 6 88.00 -14.10 53.75
C SER A 6 87.38 -14.70 55.04
N VAL A 7 86.07 -14.99 55.08
CA VAL A 7 85.33 -16.13 54.49
C VAL A 7 85.65 -17.47 55.19
N ARG A 8 84.64 -18.11 55.81
CA ARG A 8 84.11 -19.47 55.50
C ARG A 8 83.05 -19.89 56.55
N TRP A 9 81.80 -20.17 56.13
CA TRP A 9 81.17 -21.51 55.94
C TRP A 9 80.95 -22.23 57.29
N LEU A 10 79.79 -22.78 57.70
CA LEU A 10 78.66 -23.49 57.07
C LEU A 10 77.55 -23.63 58.14
N GLY A 11 76.30 -23.87 57.74
CA GLY A 11 75.32 -24.55 58.62
C GLY A 11 73.87 -24.14 58.44
N SER A 12 73.18 -24.82 57.53
CA SER A 12 71.77 -24.67 57.13
C SER A 12 70.74 -24.95 58.23
N SER A 13 69.56 -24.30 58.16
CA SER A 13 68.25 -24.87 58.49
C SER A 13 67.11 -24.05 57.87
N LEU A 14 66.16 -24.76 57.27
CA LEU A 14 64.96 -24.36 56.51
C LEU A 14 63.93 -23.54 57.31
N LEU A 15 63.12 -22.72 56.59
CA LEU A 15 61.64 -22.73 56.47
C LEU A 15 60.99 -21.32 56.38
N LEU A 16 60.59 -20.90 55.18
CA LEU A 16 59.19 -20.67 54.74
C LEU A 16 59.22 -19.91 53.39
N ALA A 17 58.78 -20.57 52.33
CA ALA A 17 58.57 -19.96 51.02
C ALA A 17 57.23 -19.19 51.04
N LEU A 18 57.29 -17.86 50.93
CA LEU A 18 56.14 -17.07 50.47
C LEU A 18 56.00 -17.28 48.97
N LEU A 19 55.01 -18.08 48.58
CA LEU A 19 54.48 -18.08 47.22
C LEU A 19 53.78 -16.74 46.99
N ALA A 20 54.41 -15.86 46.21
CA ALA A 20 53.76 -14.70 45.63
C ALA A 20 52.81 -15.19 44.52
N THR A 21 51.53 -15.31 44.85
CA THR A 21 50.45 -15.45 43.87
C THR A 21 50.28 -14.12 43.15
N SER A 22 50.87 -13.99 41.97
CA SER A 22 50.47 -12.96 41.00
C SER A 22 49.00 -13.17 40.66
N PRO A 23 48.12 -12.15 40.69
CA PRO A 23 46.80 -12.30 40.11
C PRO A 23 46.99 -12.63 38.61
N PRO A 24 46.25 -13.60 38.05
CA PRO A 24 46.25 -13.82 36.62
C PRO A 24 45.86 -12.49 35.97
N GLY A 25 46.71 -11.99 35.08
CA GLY A 25 46.36 -10.84 34.25
C GLY A 25 45.06 -11.19 33.54
N CYS A 26 43.98 -10.46 33.85
CA CYS A 26 42.81 -10.41 33.01
C CYS A 26 43.30 -9.97 31.63
N ALA A 27 43.45 -10.91 30.70
CA ALA A 27 43.49 -10.59 29.29
C ALA A 27 42.12 -9.95 29.00
N GLU A 28 42.11 -8.63 28.90
CA GLU A 28 40.94 -7.85 28.54
C GLU A 28 40.55 -8.32 27.13
N THR A 29 39.50 -9.14 27.04
CA THR A 29 39.02 -9.70 25.78
C THR A 29 38.62 -8.53 24.90
N GLN A 30 39.47 -8.18 23.95
CA GLN A 30 39.21 -7.08 23.03
C GLN A 30 37.89 -7.38 22.28
N PRO A 31 37.00 -6.40 22.10
CA PRO A 31 35.79 -6.61 21.34
C PRO A 31 36.13 -7.14 19.94
N PRO A 32 35.30 -8.04 19.38
CA PRO A 32 35.57 -8.61 18.06
C PRO A 32 35.59 -7.53 16.98
N ILE A 33 36.54 -7.66 16.05
CA ILE A 33 36.65 -6.82 14.88
C ILE A 33 35.58 -7.25 13.89
N GLN A 34 34.58 -6.39 13.65
CA GLN A 34 33.51 -6.65 12.67
C GLN A 34 33.97 -6.29 11.26
N ARG A 35 33.90 -7.25 10.33
CA ARG A 35 34.14 -7.06 8.88
C ARG A 35 32.94 -7.47 8.03
N VAL A 36 31.78 -7.65 8.65
CA VAL A 36 30.52 -7.88 7.95
C VAL A 36 30.12 -6.58 7.24
N GLY A 37 29.70 -6.67 5.98
CA GLY A 37 29.19 -5.54 5.23
C GLY A 37 27.78 -5.14 5.68
N ASN A 38 27.23 -4.13 5.01
CA ASN A 38 25.85 -3.69 5.24
C ASN A 38 24.85 -4.59 4.49
N GLU A 39 23.55 -4.33 4.70
CA GLU A 39 22.43 -4.96 3.95
C GLU A 39 22.41 -6.49 4.06
N VAL A 40 22.67 -6.99 5.26
CA VAL A 40 22.58 -8.41 5.58
C VAL A 40 21.11 -8.79 5.76
N LEU A 41 20.64 -9.72 4.95
CA LEU A 41 19.29 -10.25 5.03
C LEU A 41 19.32 -11.71 5.50
N GLU A 42 18.60 -12.02 6.57
CA GLU A 42 18.41 -13.40 7.01
C GLU A 42 17.38 -14.10 6.13
N LYS A 43 17.70 -15.28 5.61
CA LYS A 43 16.81 -15.98 4.67
C LYS A 43 15.45 -16.36 5.27
N SER A 44 15.44 -16.75 6.55
CA SER A 44 14.20 -17.11 7.26
C SER A 44 13.22 -15.95 7.38
N ALA A 45 13.69 -14.69 7.25
CA ALA A 45 12.83 -13.53 7.26
C ALA A 45 11.85 -13.50 6.06
N PHE A 46 12.17 -14.22 4.97
CA PHE A 46 11.34 -14.30 3.75
C PHE A 46 10.39 -15.50 3.75
N GLU A 47 10.40 -16.34 4.79
CA GLU A 47 9.46 -17.45 4.91
C GLU A 47 8.02 -16.92 5.06
N GLY A 48 7.05 -17.79 4.78
CA GLY A 48 5.63 -17.46 4.83
C GLY A 48 5.17 -16.69 3.60
N GLU A 49 3.95 -16.19 3.69
CA GLU A 49 3.24 -15.55 2.59
C GLU A 49 3.25 -14.03 2.74
N TRP A 50 3.31 -13.33 1.61
CA TRP A 50 3.40 -11.88 1.55
C TRP A 50 2.41 -11.33 0.54
N TYR A 51 1.92 -10.12 0.76
CA TYR A 51 1.29 -9.31 -0.27
C TYR A 51 2.36 -8.61 -1.10
N TYR A 52 2.09 -8.41 -2.39
CA TYR A 52 2.92 -7.66 -3.31
C TYR A 52 2.09 -6.68 -4.14
N LEU A 53 2.52 -5.42 -4.17
CA LEU A 53 1.93 -4.36 -4.98
C LEU A 53 3.04 -3.57 -5.68
N GLN A 54 2.84 -3.31 -6.97
CA GLN A 54 3.66 -2.39 -7.75
C GLN A 54 2.88 -1.09 -8.00
N THR A 55 3.51 0.06 -7.77
CA THR A 55 2.90 1.40 -7.97
C THR A 55 3.81 2.32 -8.76
N VAL A 56 3.28 3.02 -9.77
CA VAL A 56 3.97 4.12 -10.45
C VAL A 56 4.00 5.33 -9.52
N ILE A 57 5.19 5.76 -9.12
CA ILE A 57 5.38 6.89 -8.19
C ILE A 57 5.95 8.13 -8.87
N ASP A 58 6.48 7.99 -10.08
CA ASP A 58 7.05 9.07 -10.88
C ASP A 58 6.85 8.78 -12.36
N ALA A 59 6.39 9.79 -13.11
CA ALA A 59 6.12 9.72 -14.54
C ALA A 59 6.30 11.11 -15.19
N PRO A 60 6.96 11.20 -16.35
CA PRO A 60 7.15 12.47 -17.04
C PRO A 60 5.85 12.97 -17.69
N TYR A 61 5.74 14.28 -17.91
CA TYR A 61 4.53 14.86 -18.54
C TYR A 61 4.27 14.33 -19.96
N GLY A 62 5.32 14.10 -20.75
CA GLY A 62 5.22 13.85 -22.19
C GLY A 62 4.68 12.48 -22.61
N ILE A 63 4.32 11.63 -21.66
CA ILE A 63 3.77 10.30 -21.92
C ILE A 63 2.26 10.25 -21.72
N ALA A 64 1.58 9.57 -22.63
CA ALA A 64 0.12 9.39 -22.61
C ALA A 64 -0.33 8.04 -22.01
N TRP A 65 0.62 7.15 -21.68
CA TRP A 65 0.35 5.74 -21.37
C TRP A 65 0.55 5.36 -19.88
N ALA A 66 1.08 6.24 -19.05
CA ALA A 66 1.16 6.03 -17.60
C ALA A 66 0.94 7.31 -16.82
N THR A 67 0.47 7.16 -15.59
CA THR A 67 0.26 8.24 -14.65
C THR A 67 0.74 7.85 -13.25
N VAL A 68 1.15 8.85 -12.45
CA VAL A 68 1.47 8.64 -11.04
C VAL A 68 0.24 8.07 -10.33
N GLY A 69 0.40 6.90 -9.72
CA GLY A 69 -0.69 6.18 -9.06
C GLY A 69 -1.18 4.93 -9.77
N ASP A 70 -0.75 4.66 -11.01
CA ASP A 70 -1.03 3.38 -11.66
C ASP A 70 -0.51 2.21 -10.81
N GLN A 71 -1.36 1.20 -10.61
CA GLN A 71 -1.11 0.09 -9.69
C GLN A 71 -1.36 -1.25 -10.37
N SER A 72 -0.57 -2.26 -10.00
CA SER A 72 -0.92 -3.65 -10.28
C SER A 72 -2.12 -4.09 -9.42
N LEU A 73 -2.69 -5.26 -9.73
CA LEU A 73 -3.49 -5.97 -8.73
C LEU A 73 -2.62 -6.32 -7.51
N LEU A 74 -3.28 -6.45 -6.35
CA LEU A 74 -2.63 -6.99 -5.15
C LEU A 74 -2.46 -8.49 -5.33
N GLU A 75 -1.25 -8.98 -5.15
CA GLU A 75 -0.89 -10.38 -5.29
C GLU A 75 -0.51 -10.94 -3.93
N ARG A 76 -0.84 -12.21 -3.67
CA ARG A 76 -0.24 -12.99 -2.59
C ARG A 76 0.91 -13.83 -3.14
N ILE A 77 2.04 -13.81 -2.46
CA ILE A 77 3.31 -14.31 -2.95
C ILE A 77 4.06 -15.13 -1.91
N GLU A 78 4.94 -15.98 -2.41
CA GLU A 78 6.01 -16.63 -1.66
C GLU A 78 7.35 -16.30 -2.32
N TRP A 79 8.40 -16.24 -1.50
CA TRP A 79 9.76 -15.97 -1.95
C TRP A 79 10.49 -17.28 -2.23
N GLU A 80 11.01 -17.43 -3.44
CA GLU A 80 11.88 -18.53 -3.82
C GLU A 80 13.33 -18.03 -3.86
N ILE A 81 14.17 -18.58 -2.99
CA ILE A 81 15.59 -18.25 -2.89
C ILE A 81 16.40 -19.25 -3.71
N GLN A 82 16.92 -18.80 -4.85
CA GLN A 82 17.86 -19.55 -5.69
C GLN A 82 19.30 -19.07 -5.47
N GLU A 83 20.28 -19.73 -6.09
CA GLU A 83 21.71 -19.37 -5.92
C GLU A 83 22.04 -17.95 -6.38
N ARG A 84 21.33 -17.46 -7.40
CA ARG A 84 21.58 -16.15 -8.02
C ARG A 84 20.37 -15.23 -8.06
N TYR A 85 19.18 -15.73 -7.72
CA TYR A 85 17.95 -14.98 -7.89
C TYR A 85 17.05 -15.15 -6.67
N LEU A 86 16.45 -14.05 -6.26
CA LEU A 86 15.32 -14.02 -5.35
C LEU A 86 14.07 -13.83 -6.22
N ILE A 87 13.27 -14.88 -6.34
CA ILE A 87 12.11 -14.91 -7.22
C ILE A 87 10.85 -14.74 -6.37
N VAL A 88 9.97 -13.84 -6.78
CA VAL A 88 8.66 -13.60 -6.18
C VAL A 88 7.64 -14.36 -7.00
N ARG A 89 7.03 -15.39 -6.42
CA ARG A 89 5.98 -16.20 -7.08
C ARG A 89 4.65 -15.98 -6.43
N ARG A 90 3.57 -16.07 -7.20
CA ARG A 90 2.24 -16.19 -6.58
C ARG A 90 2.20 -17.40 -5.64
N SER A 91 1.52 -17.26 -4.50
CA SER A 91 1.29 -18.35 -3.56
C SER A 91 0.05 -19.19 -3.92
N TYR A 92 -0.69 -18.78 -4.95
CA TYR A 92 -1.96 -19.36 -5.35
C TYR A 92 -2.05 -19.55 -6.87
N GLU A 93 -2.87 -20.52 -7.29
CA GLU A 93 -3.16 -20.78 -8.70
C GLU A 93 -3.93 -19.61 -9.34
N PHE A 94 -3.44 -19.08 -10.47
CA PHE A 94 -4.15 -17.97 -11.14
C PHE A 94 -5.58 -18.37 -11.56
N VAL A 95 -5.72 -19.57 -12.13
CA VAL A 95 -7.03 -20.22 -12.32
C VAL A 95 -7.17 -21.33 -11.30
N ARG A 96 -8.15 -21.20 -10.40
CA ARG A 96 -8.33 -22.13 -9.28
C ARG A 96 -8.64 -23.56 -9.75
N GLY A 97 -7.89 -24.54 -9.27
CA GLY A 97 -8.05 -25.96 -9.59
C GLY A 97 -7.47 -26.36 -10.95
N SER A 98 -6.67 -25.49 -11.58
CA SER A 98 -6.11 -25.73 -12.91
C SER A 98 -4.74 -26.40 -12.87
N GLU A 99 -4.02 -26.28 -11.75
CA GLU A 99 -2.66 -26.77 -11.63
C GLU A 99 -2.68 -28.21 -11.09
N GLY A 100 -1.99 -29.12 -11.82
CA GLY A 100 -1.97 -30.55 -11.54
C GLY A 100 -0.59 -31.06 -11.14
N THR A 101 -0.49 -32.35 -10.84
CA THR A 101 0.77 -33.00 -10.42
C THR A 101 1.77 -33.24 -11.56
N GLY A 102 1.54 -32.69 -12.75
CA GLY A 102 2.42 -32.85 -13.92
C GLY A 102 2.58 -34.30 -14.40
N ILE A 103 3.34 -34.50 -15.49
CA ILE A 103 3.60 -35.83 -16.07
C ILE A 103 4.45 -36.71 -15.13
N ALA A 104 5.31 -36.07 -14.32
CA ALA A 104 6.16 -36.76 -13.36
C ALA A 104 5.42 -37.20 -12.09
N GLY A 105 4.13 -36.85 -11.93
CA GLY A 105 3.38 -37.07 -10.68
C GLY A 105 3.83 -36.18 -9.52
N THR A 106 4.80 -35.30 -9.76
CA THR A 106 5.21 -34.20 -8.89
C THR A 106 4.84 -32.90 -9.58
N ALA A 107 4.10 -32.02 -8.89
CA ALA A 107 3.76 -30.70 -9.42
C ALA A 107 5.04 -29.99 -9.89
N SER A 108 5.10 -29.64 -11.17
CA SER A 108 6.16 -28.77 -11.68
C SER A 108 5.87 -27.37 -11.16
N GLU A 109 6.73 -26.86 -10.28
CA GLU A 109 6.64 -25.58 -9.57
C GLU A 109 5.41 -24.73 -9.95
N PRO A 110 4.29 -24.97 -9.25
CA PRO A 110 3.07 -24.26 -9.54
C PRO A 110 3.28 -22.77 -9.25
N HIS A 111 2.59 -21.93 -10.00
CA HIS A 111 2.53 -20.46 -9.85
C HIS A 111 3.61 -19.61 -10.55
N ALA A 112 3.11 -18.59 -11.27
CA ALA A 112 3.91 -17.70 -12.11
C ALA A 112 4.79 -16.73 -11.29
N PRO A 113 6.03 -16.46 -11.74
CA PRO A 113 6.86 -15.44 -11.14
C PRO A 113 6.40 -14.05 -11.56
N ILE A 114 6.41 -13.08 -10.64
CA ILE A 114 5.90 -11.72 -10.87
C ILE A 114 6.88 -10.60 -10.50
N ALA A 115 7.95 -10.92 -9.74
CA ALA A 115 9.14 -10.09 -9.61
C ALA A 115 10.38 -10.97 -9.42
N MET A 116 11.56 -10.43 -9.73
CA MET A 116 12.83 -11.15 -9.58
C MET A 116 13.99 -10.18 -9.34
N PHE A 117 14.80 -10.47 -8.33
CA PHE A 117 15.98 -9.67 -7.96
C PHE A 117 17.24 -10.53 -7.96
N GLU A 118 18.41 -9.95 -8.26
CA GLU A 118 19.68 -10.68 -8.26
C GLU A 118 20.18 -10.86 -6.82
N ILE A 119 20.61 -12.07 -6.46
CA ILE A 119 21.33 -12.33 -5.21
C ILE A 119 22.82 -12.21 -5.52
N THR A 120 23.48 -11.27 -4.85
CA THR A 120 24.91 -10.99 -5.05
C THR A 120 25.80 -11.93 -4.26
N SER A 121 25.33 -12.41 -3.11
CA SER A 121 26.09 -13.34 -2.26
C SER A 121 25.20 -14.07 -1.26
N HIS A 122 25.63 -15.28 -0.89
CA HIS A 122 25.13 -16.04 0.26
C HIS A 122 26.28 -16.28 1.23
N PHE A 123 26.08 -16.02 2.51
CA PHE A 123 27.16 -16.10 3.50
C PHE A 123 26.64 -16.42 4.90
N ASP A 124 27.55 -16.85 5.76
CA ASP A 124 27.36 -16.95 7.19
C ASP A 124 28.18 -15.89 7.91
N ILE A 125 27.65 -15.38 9.02
CA ILE A 125 28.40 -14.49 9.90
C ILE A 125 29.03 -15.34 11.00
N ARG A 126 30.36 -15.47 10.96
CA ARG A 126 31.12 -16.24 11.96
C ARG A 126 32.50 -15.64 12.22
N ARG A 127 33.13 -16.07 13.31
CA ARG A 127 34.54 -15.74 13.57
C ARG A 127 35.44 -16.42 12.53
N THR A 128 36.50 -15.72 12.10
CA THR A 128 37.60 -16.37 11.39
C THR A 128 38.21 -17.42 12.30
N TYR A 129 38.77 -18.46 11.70
CA TYR A 129 39.41 -19.52 12.44
C TYR A 129 40.61 -20.03 11.65
N ASN A 130 41.57 -20.60 12.37
CA ASN A 130 42.67 -21.31 11.73
C ASN A 130 42.13 -22.59 11.08
N THR A 131 42.23 -22.70 9.76
CA THR A 131 41.67 -23.83 9.00
C THR A 131 42.31 -25.18 9.31
N VAL A 132 43.48 -25.19 9.95
CA VAL A 132 44.18 -26.42 10.38
C VAL A 132 43.82 -26.82 11.81
N THR A 133 43.73 -25.85 12.75
CA THR A 133 43.52 -26.14 14.17
C THR A 133 42.07 -25.94 14.65
N GLY A 134 41.26 -25.17 13.92
CA GLY A 134 39.90 -24.81 14.30
C GLY A 134 39.81 -23.69 15.35
N GLU A 135 40.94 -23.13 15.80
CA GLU A 135 40.95 -22.06 16.80
C GLU A 135 40.35 -20.77 16.23
N GLU A 136 39.32 -20.24 16.89
CA GLU A 136 38.66 -18.99 16.50
C GLU A 136 39.52 -17.76 16.83
N GLU A 137 39.53 -16.82 15.91
CA GLU A 137 40.22 -15.54 16.05
C GLU A 137 39.22 -14.42 16.42
N ASN A 138 39.76 -13.22 16.67
CA ASN A 138 38.96 -12.08 17.10
C ASN A 138 38.33 -11.25 15.97
N VAL A 139 38.13 -11.84 14.78
CA VAL A 139 37.55 -11.15 13.62
C VAL A 139 36.28 -11.87 13.18
N ILE A 140 35.19 -11.14 13.01
CA ILE A 140 33.93 -11.66 12.48
C ILE A 140 33.85 -11.28 11.00
N VAL A 141 33.59 -12.27 10.14
CA VAL A 141 33.59 -12.13 8.67
C VAL A 141 32.36 -12.78 8.05
N GLU A 142 32.08 -12.40 6.81
CA GLU A 142 31.20 -13.13 5.90
C GLU A 142 31.94 -14.37 5.39
N ASN A 143 31.47 -15.56 5.77
CA ASN A 143 31.99 -16.84 5.28
C ASN A 143 31.09 -17.38 4.18
N ASP A 144 31.66 -17.54 3.00
CA ASP A 144 31.00 -18.02 1.79
C ASP A 144 31.66 -19.30 1.24
N THR A 145 32.38 -20.05 2.10
CA THR A 145 33.15 -21.24 1.69
C THR A 145 32.77 -22.51 2.43
N ASP A 146 32.38 -22.43 3.71
CA ASP A 146 32.31 -23.61 4.58
C ASP A 146 31.05 -24.47 4.33
N ARG A 147 29.98 -23.81 3.90
CA ARG A 147 28.69 -24.44 3.59
C ARG A 147 28.27 -24.12 2.17
N PRO A 148 27.53 -24.99 1.47
CA PRO A 148 26.91 -24.65 0.19
C PRO A 148 25.91 -23.49 0.37
N TRP A 149 25.67 -22.71 -0.69
CA TRP A 149 24.91 -21.46 -0.64
C TRP A 149 23.53 -21.62 0.03
N ASN A 150 22.84 -22.72 -0.22
CA ASN A 150 21.49 -23.00 0.28
C ASN A 150 21.45 -23.25 1.79
N LEU A 151 22.55 -23.70 2.40
CA LEU A 151 22.66 -23.93 3.85
C LEU A 151 23.17 -22.71 4.62
N ARG A 152 23.59 -21.64 3.92
CA ARG A 152 24.03 -20.39 4.55
C ARG A 152 22.82 -19.58 5.01
N ARG A 153 22.97 -18.92 6.16
CA ARG A 153 21.88 -18.21 6.86
C ARG A 153 21.53 -16.87 6.24
N PHE A 154 22.50 -16.17 5.67
CA PHE A 154 22.32 -14.81 5.16
C PHE A 154 22.49 -14.72 3.65
N MET A 155 21.93 -13.67 3.08
CA MET A 155 22.10 -13.30 1.68
C MET A 155 22.15 -11.78 1.53
N ARG A 156 22.62 -11.32 0.37
CA ARG A 156 22.57 -9.92 -0.05
C ARG A 156 21.92 -9.83 -1.43
N VAL A 157 20.92 -8.97 -1.54
CA VAL A 157 20.08 -8.84 -2.74
C VAL A 157 20.35 -7.49 -3.40
N ASP A 158 20.52 -7.49 -4.72
CA ASP A 158 20.55 -6.28 -5.55
C ASP A 158 19.12 -5.86 -5.87
N TRP A 159 18.62 -4.86 -5.13
CA TRP A 159 17.29 -4.28 -5.30
C TRP A 159 17.21 -3.24 -6.43
N SER A 160 18.32 -2.96 -7.12
CA SER A 160 18.38 -1.85 -8.09
C SER A 160 17.49 -2.04 -9.32
N ARG A 161 17.10 -3.28 -9.63
CA ARG A 161 16.31 -3.65 -10.80
C ARG A 161 15.43 -4.86 -10.51
N ASN A 162 14.18 -4.79 -10.96
CA ASN A 162 13.32 -5.96 -11.12
C ASN A 162 13.58 -6.58 -12.50
N LEU A 163 14.04 -7.83 -12.54
CA LEU A 163 14.35 -8.53 -13.80
C LEU A 163 13.10 -8.99 -14.56
N ILE A 164 11.92 -8.96 -13.91
CA ILE A 164 10.64 -9.18 -14.59
C ILE A 164 10.13 -7.85 -15.12
N SER A 165 10.22 -7.70 -16.44
CA SER A 165 9.78 -6.52 -17.17
C SER A 165 8.31 -6.57 -17.56
N ASP A 166 7.57 -7.64 -17.25
CA ASP A 166 6.20 -7.90 -17.73
C ASP A 166 5.11 -7.81 -16.66
N GLY A 167 5.36 -7.04 -15.61
CA GLY A 167 4.41 -6.81 -14.52
C GLY A 167 3.11 -6.12 -14.95
N ASP A 168 2.05 -6.38 -14.18
CA ASP A 168 0.66 -6.01 -14.46
C ASP A 168 0.35 -4.51 -14.29
N ALA A 169 1.20 -3.73 -13.60
CA ALA A 169 0.93 -2.32 -13.32
C ALA A 169 0.77 -1.43 -14.56
N LEU A 170 1.27 -1.88 -15.72
CA LEU A 170 1.14 -1.20 -17.01
C LEU A 170 0.50 -2.11 -18.06
N SER A 171 -0.30 -3.11 -17.65
CA SER A 171 -0.87 -4.09 -18.58
C SER A 171 -1.76 -3.45 -19.64
N TYR A 172 -2.58 -2.46 -19.26
CA TYR A 172 -3.38 -1.68 -20.19
C TYR A 172 -2.53 -0.89 -21.19
N ALA A 173 -1.50 -0.21 -20.71
CA ALA A 173 -0.58 0.56 -21.55
C ALA A 173 0.10 -0.32 -22.61
N ARG A 174 0.54 -1.52 -22.23
CA ARG A 174 1.14 -2.47 -23.17
C ARG A 174 0.18 -2.91 -24.27
N ILE A 175 -1.07 -3.18 -23.89
CA ILE A 175 -2.08 -3.72 -24.82
C ILE A 175 -2.57 -2.63 -25.78
N PHE A 176 -2.82 -1.42 -25.28
CA PHE A 176 -3.48 -0.37 -26.04
C PHE A 176 -2.50 0.64 -26.65
N ASP A 177 -1.40 0.97 -25.95
CA ASP A 177 -0.44 1.98 -26.40
C ASP A 177 0.84 1.36 -27.01
N GLY A 178 0.97 0.03 -26.92
CA GLY A 178 2.06 -0.73 -27.50
C GLY A 178 3.41 -0.30 -26.94
N VAL A 179 3.58 -0.39 -25.63
CA VAL A 179 4.84 -0.08 -24.93
C VAL A 179 5.49 -1.31 -24.31
N GLU A 180 6.81 -1.29 -24.17
CA GLU A 180 7.59 -2.33 -23.48
C GLU A 180 8.44 -1.71 -22.37
N LEU A 181 8.52 -2.38 -21.23
CA LEU A 181 9.42 -1.98 -20.13
C LEU A 181 10.80 -2.59 -20.32
N GLU A 182 11.82 -1.80 -20.04
CA GLU A 182 13.21 -2.21 -19.95
C GLU A 182 13.75 -1.81 -18.56
N PRO A 183 14.07 -2.79 -17.68
CA PRO A 183 14.49 -2.50 -16.32
C PRO A 183 15.89 -1.89 -16.31
N ILE A 184 16.09 -0.88 -15.46
CA ILE A 184 17.39 -0.23 -15.27
C ILE A 184 17.84 -0.34 -13.83
N ALA A 185 19.16 -0.42 -13.63
CA ALA A 185 19.73 -0.40 -12.29
C ALA A 185 19.64 1.02 -11.72
N TYR A 186 18.82 1.18 -10.69
CA TYR A 186 18.66 2.42 -9.93
C TYR A 186 19.28 2.28 -8.54
N HIS A 187 20.25 3.14 -8.22
CA HIS A 187 20.92 3.14 -6.92
C HIS A 187 20.68 4.45 -6.18
N VAL A 188 20.08 4.33 -5.00
CA VAL A 188 19.84 5.46 -4.10
C VAL A 188 21.00 5.58 -3.13
N ASN A 189 21.81 6.63 -3.29
CA ASN A 189 23.00 6.83 -2.46
C ASN A 189 22.72 7.51 -1.12
N ASP A 190 21.60 8.24 -1.03
CA ASP A 190 21.19 8.94 0.19
C ASP A 190 20.21 8.08 0.99
N PRO A 191 20.59 7.55 2.17
CA PRO A 191 19.70 6.77 3.02
C PRO A 191 18.45 7.55 3.50
N ALA A 192 18.49 8.88 3.49
CA ALA A 192 17.36 9.72 3.84
C ALA A 192 16.38 9.93 2.67
N SER A 193 16.75 9.50 1.46
CA SER A 193 15.90 9.62 0.28
C SER A 193 14.56 8.90 0.48
N PRO A 194 13.45 9.45 -0.04
CA PRO A 194 12.18 8.73 -0.06
C PRO A 194 12.21 7.42 -0.85
N ASP A 195 13.15 7.29 -1.78
CA ASP A 195 13.30 6.10 -2.63
C ASP A 195 14.27 5.05 -2.07
N ALA A 196 14.92 5.32 -0.94
CA ALA A 196 15.84 4.36 -0.34
C ALA A 196 15.08 3.10 0.11
N PRO A 197 15.66 1.89 -0.07
CA PRO A 197 15.06 0.65 0.43
C PRO A 197 14.69 0.73 1.90
N ARG A 198 13.49 0.24 2.26
CA ARG A 198 13.02 0.17 3.65
C ARG A 198 12.66 -1.24 4.04
N PHE A 199 13.08 -1.60 5.24
CA PHE A 199 12.73 -2.85 5.90
C PHE A 199 12.13 -2.49 7.25
N ALA A 200 10.87 -2.86 7.47
CA ALA A 200 10.24 -2.73 8.78
C ALA A 200 10.19 -4.09 9.47
N PHE A 201 10.25 -4.03 10.80
CA PHE A 201 10.26 -5.19 11.67
C PHE A 201 9.11 -5.04 12.66
N ALA A 202 8.42 -6.15 12.94
CA ALA A 202 7.45 -6.24 14.01
C ALA A 202 8.16 -6.23 15.38
N GLU A 203 7.37 -6.12 16.45
CA GLU A 203 7.89 -6.06 17.83
C GLU A 203 8.71 -7.29 18.23
N ASP A 204 8.40 -8.46 17.66
CA ASP A 204 9.12 -9.71 17.88
C ASP A 204 10.46 -9.79 17.10
N GLY A 205 10.79 -8.75 16.33
CA GLY A 205 11.98 -8.66 15.51
C GLY A 205 11.88 -9.36 14.15
N SER A 206 10.72 -9.94 13.81
CA SER A 206 10.48 -10.49 12.48
C SER A 206 10.28 -9.38 11.45
N MET A 207 10.83 -9.57 10.24
CA MET A 207 10.60 -8.62 9.14
C MET A 207 9.15 -8.74 8.68
N ASN A 208 8.42 -7.63 8.66
CA ASN A 208 7.01 -7.61 8.28
C ASN A 208 6.72 -6.76 7.03
N TYR A 209 7.65 -5.91 6.60
CA TYR A 209 7.46 -5.07 5.43
C TYR A 209 8.78 -4.78 4.71
N VAL A 210 8.73 -4.77 3.37
CA VAL A 210 9.83 -4.37 2.49
C VAL A 210 9.29 -3.40 1.44
N ASP A 211 9.97 -2.27 1.25
CA ASP A 211 9.73 -1.31 0.17
C ASP A 211 11.03 -1.09 -0.59
N VAL A 212 11.00 -1.29 -1.91
CA VAL A 212 12.12 -0.94 -2.79
C VAL A 212 11.63 -0.18 -4.01
N VAL A 213 12.38 0.83 -4.42
CA VAL A 213 12.12 1.58 -5.64
C VAL A 213 13.06 1.14 -6.74
N SER A 214 12.50 0.76 -7.89
CA SER A 214 13.24 0.56 -9.13
C SER A 214 12.84 1.60 -10.17
N ARG A 215 13.64 1.74 -11.22
CA ARG A 215 13.27 2.54 -12.40
C ARG A 215 13.24 1.65 -13.63
N ALA A 216 12.44 2.04 -14.60
CA ALA A 216 12.37 1.39 -15.90
C ALA A 216 12.32 2.43 -17.00
N PHE A 217 12.97 2.13 -18.13
CA PHE A 217 12.65 2.81 -19.38
C PHE A 217 11.45 2.15 -20.00
N VAL A 218 10.53 2.95 -20.50
CA VAL A 218 9.40 2.47 -21.27
C VAL A 218 9.58 2.95 -22.70
N ARG A 219 9.67 1.98 -23.61
CA ARG A 219 9.91 2.22 -25.03
C ARG A 219 8.67 1.89 -25.85
N PRO A 220 8.33 2.70 -26.84
CA PRO A 220 7.32 2.35 -27.84
C PRO A 220 7.72 1.10 -28.62
N THR A 221 6.75 0.25 -28.95
CA THR A 221 6.94 -0.90 -29.83
C THR A 221 6.89 -0.47 -31.30
N GLU A 222 7.20 -1.41 -32.21
CA GLU A 222 7.10 -1.22 -33.65
C GLU A 222 5.92 -2.02 -34.20
N ILE A 223 5.16 -1.44 -35.13
CA ILE A 223 4.13 -2.12 -35.91
C ILE A 223 4.51 -2.12 -37.39
N GLU A 224 4.22 -3.22 -38.09
CA GLU A 224 4.43 -3.33 -39.53
C GLU A 224 3.17 -2.91 -40.30
N ILE A 225 3.30 -1.90 -41.15
CA ILE A 225 2.25 -1.42 -42.06
C ILE A 225 2.86 -1.31 -43.46
N ASP A 226 2.27 -2.02 -44.42
CA ASP A 226 2.70 -2.05 -45.83
C ASP A 226 4.20 -2.41 -46.03
N GLY A 227 4.73 -3.30 -45.19
CA GLY A 227 6.12 -3.77 -45.25
C GLY A 227 7.15 -2.80 -44.66
N TYR A 228 6.71 -1.73 -44.00
CA TYR A 228 7.55 -0.80 -43.25
C TYR A 228 7.24 -0.91 -41.76
N ARG A 229 8.27 -0.82 -40.92
CA ARG A 229 8.12 -0.75 -39.46
C ARG A 229 7.99 0.70 -39.02
N TRP A 230 6.94 0.96 -38.25
CA TRP A 230 6.62 2.27 -37.69
C TRP A 230 6.59 2.17 -36.17
N PRO A 231 7.18 3.10 -35.43
CA PRO A 231 6.95 3.20 -33.98
C PRO A 231 5.46 3.40 -33.71
N THR A 232 4.88 2.67 -32.76
CA THR A 232 3.46 2.78 -32.42
C THR A 232 3.09 4.21 -32.01
N CYS A 233 3.97 4.90 -31.27
CA CYS A 233 3.78 6.30 -30.88
C CYS A 233 3.64 7.29 -32.05
N TRP A 234 4.04 6.96 -33.27
CA TRP A 234 3.81 7.83 -34.44
C TRP A 234 2.35 7.81 -34.90
N LEU A 235 1.59 6.77 -34.56
CA LEU A 235 0.19 6.65 -34.94
C LEU A 235 -0.74 7.50 -34.06
N GLU A 236 -0.28 7.90 -32.88
CA GLU A 236 -1.02 8.75 -31.93
C GLU A 236 -0.42 10.15 -31.76
N TYR A 237 0.58 10.49 -32.59
CA TYR A 237 1.41 11.67 -32.41
C TYR A 237 0.63 13.00 -32.47
N HIS A 238 0.76 13.81 -31.42
CA HIS A 238 0.49 15.25 -31.44
C HIS A 238 1.64 16.01 -30.78
N SER A 239 1.68 17.34 -30.91
CA SER A 239 2.82 18.21 -30.52
C SER A 239 3.22 18.18 -29.03
N HIS A 240 2.55 17.39 -28.20
CA HIS A 240 2.76 17.28 -26.76
C HIS A 240 3.09 15.85 -26.29
N VAL A 241 3.17 14.88 -27.21
CA VAL A 241 3.56 13.49 -26.90
C VAL A 241 5.01 13.27 -27.32
N ASP A 242 5.81 12.71 -26.41
CA ASP A 242 7.17 12.26 -26.73
C ASP A 242 7.15 10.80 -27.21
N CYS A 243 7.91 10.52 -28.26
CA CYS A 243 8.08 9.19 -28.84
C CYS A 243 9.50 8.65 -28.58
N ALA A 244 10.27 9.32 -27.74
CA ALA A 244 11.49 8.79 -27.13
C ALA A 244 11.17 7.89 -25.92
N PRO A 245 12.08 6.96 -25.57
CA PRO A 245 11.98 6.21 -24.33
C PRO A 245 11.89 7.16 -23.13
N SER A 246 10.96 6.86 -22.23
CA SER A 246 10.71 7.64 -21.01
C SER A 246 10.99 6.82 -19.78
N GLU A 247 11.56 7.45 -18.75
CA GLU A 247 11.85 6.80 -17.47
C GLU A 247 10.66 6.94 -16.53
N ILE A 248 10.33 5.88 -15.80
CA ILE A 248 9.33 5.90 -14.72
C ILE A 248 9.90 5.33 -13.44
N GLY A 249 9.38 5.82 -12.31
CA GLY A 249 9.66 5.29 -10.97
C GLY A 249 8.61 4.26 -10.54
N LEU A 250 9.05 3.09 -10.11
CA LEU A 250 8.20 2.00 -9.64
C LEU A 250 8.54 1.67 -8.19
N ARG A 251 7.54 1.76 -7.31
CA ARG A 251 7.61 1.23 -5.95
C ARG A 251 7.13 -0.20 -5.92
N HIS A 252 7.91 -1.07 -5.29
CA HIS A 252 7.60 -2.47 -5.01
C HIS A 252 7.41 -2.63 -3.51
N SER A 253 6.15 -2.79 -3.09
CA SER A 253 5.79 -2.98 -1.69
C SER A 253 5.50 -4.44 -1.42
N PHE A 254 6.09 -4.97 -0.35
CA PHE A 254 5.87 -6.31 0.16
C PHE A 254 5.44 -6.22 1.62
N LEU A 255 4.26 -6.72 1.93
CA LEU A 255 3.72 -6.73 3.30
C LEU A 255 3.46 -8.17 3.72
N ARG A 256 3.95 -8.61 4.88
CA ARG A 256 3.73 -9.98 5.34
C ARG A 256 2.24 -10.24 5.58
N VAL A 257 1.72 -11.36 5.08
CA VAL A 257 0.33 -11.77 5.33
C VAL A 257 0.23 -12.28 6.76
N GLU A 258 -0.75 -11.77 7.51
CA GLU A 258 -1.03 -12.26 8.86
C GLU A 258 -1.67 -13.66 8.77
N PRO A 259 -1.07 -14.71 9.37
CA PRO A 259 -1.60 -16.08 9.28
C PRO A 259 -3.01 -16.23 9.86
N ASP A 260 -3.31 -15.43 10.87
CA ASP A 260 -4.57 -15.46 11.63
C ASP A 260 -5.53 -14.33 11.26
N ALA A 261 -5.30 -13.64 10.13
CA ALA A 261 -6.11 -12.51 9.67
C ALA A 261 -7.62 -12.80 9.77
N ASP A 262 -8.30 -12.03 10.62
CA ASP A 262 -9.72 -12.20 10.93
C ASP A 262 -10.60 -11.28 10.08
N TYR A 263 -10.76 -11.66 8.82
CA TYR A 263 -11.66 -11.01 7.88
C TYR A 263 -12.73 -11.99 7.38
N GLN A 264 -13.99 -11.52 7.37
CA GLN A 264 -15.11 -12.27 6.83
C GLN A 264 -15.19 -12.08 5.30
N PRO A 265 -14.84 -13.05 4.44
CA PRO A 265 -14.94 -12.88 3.00
C PRO A 265 -16.39 -13.01 2.52
N MET A 266 -16.69 -12.42 1.37
CA MET A 266 -18.04 -12.41 0.82
C MET A 266 -18.03 -12.72 -0.68
N ASP A 267 -18.43 -13.94 -1.04
CA ASP A 267 -18.64 -14.32 -2.44
C ASP A 267 -19.93 -13.64 -2.94
N TYR A 268 -19.85 -13.03 -4.12
CA TYR A 268 -20.92 -12.25 -4.72
C TYR A 268 -21.39 -12.90 -6.01
N SER A 269 -22.66 -13.32 -6.05
CA SER A 269 -23.23 -13.89 -7.25
C SER A 269 -23.53 -12.82 -8.31
N GLY A 270 -23.53 -13.22 -9.58
CA GLY A 270 -23.82 -12.30 -10.70
C GLY A 270 -25.21 -11.64 -10.60
N ASP A 271 -26.23 -12.36 -10.11
CA ASP A 271 -27.57 -11.81 -9.94
C ASP A 271 -27.63 -10.72 -8.85
N ARG A 272 -26.77 -10.79 -7.84
CA ARG A 272 -26.65 -9.75 -6.82
C ARG A 272 -25.93 -8.54 -7.39
N MET A 273 -24.88 -8.76 -8.19
CA MET A 273 -24.13 -7.70 -8.87
C MET A 273 -25.02 -6.84 -9.76
N GLU A 274 -25.96 -7.45 -10.49
CA GLU A 274 -26.94 -6.73 -11.32
C GLU A 274 -27.92 -5.84 -10.53
N ARG A 275 -28.16 -6.18 -9.25
CA ARG A 275 -29.10 -5.44 -8.39
C ARG A 275 -28.41 -4.38 -7.55
N PHE A 276 -27.30 -4.75 -6.92
CA PHE A 276 -26.53 -3.94 -5.99
C PHE A 276 -25.04 -4.22 -6.24
N GLY A 277 -24.44 -3.44 -7.14
CA GLY A 277 -23.06 -3.65 -7.56
C GLY A 277 -22.05 -3.40 -6.44
N TYR A 278 -21.01 -4.24 -6.42
CA TYR A 278 -19.78 -4.03 -5.66
C TYR A 278 -18.59 -4.08 -6.61
N PHE A 279 -17.49 -3.42 -6.26
CA PHE A 279 -16.21 -3.81 -6.83
C PHE A 279 -15.90 -5.24 -6.37
N VAL A 280 -15.45 -6.08 -7.29
CA VAL A 280 -15.16 -7.49 -7.00
C VAL A 280 -13.80 -7.87 -7.55
N THR A 281 -13.10 -8.71 -6.79
CA THR A 281 -11.93 -9.43 -7.27
C THR A 281 -12.39 -10.79 -7.78
N GLU A 282 -12.30 -10.97 -9.09
CA GLU A 282 -12.76 -12.20 -9.75
C GLU A 282 -11.63 -13.21 -9.89
N ARG A 283 -11.92 -14.47 -9.59
CA ARG A 283 -11.04 -15.59 -9.87
C ARG A 283 -11.75 -16.65 -10.67
N ALA A 284 -11.22 -16.94 -11.87
CA ALA A 284 -11.69 -18.04 -12.68
C ALA A 284 -11.46 -19.37 -11.96
N GLY A 285 -12.37 -20.31 -12.15
CA GLY A 285 -12.25 -21.67 -11.64
C GLY A 285 -12.19 -22.69 -12.77
N TYR A 286 -11.50 -23.78 -12.51
CA TYR A 286 -11.28 -24.89 -13.43
C TYR A 286 -11.96 -26.15 -12.90
N ASP A 287 -12.65 -26.84 -13.81
CA ASP A 287 -13.22 -28.16 -13.63
C ASP A 287 -12.42 -29.18 -14.45
N PRO A 288 -12.01 -30.33 -13.89
CA PRO A 288 -11.22 -31.33 -14.63
C PRO A 288 -11.89 -31.90 -15.88
N GLU A 289 -13.22 -31.96 -15.93
CA GLU A 289 -13.99 -32.48 -17.07
C GLU A 289 -14.35 -31.39 -18.09
N TYR A 290 -14.60 -30.16 -17.63
CA TYR A 290 -15.13 -29.07 -18.48
C TYR A 290 -14.19 -27.89 -18.71
N GLY A 291 -13.02 -27.86 -18.06
CA GLY A 291 -12.06 -26.76 -18.16
C GLY A 291 -12.45 -25.54 -17.34
N ALA A 292 -12.08 -24.34 -17.79
CA ALA A 292 -12.47 -23.11 -17.12
C ALA A 292 -13.99 -22.86 -17.26
N VAL A 293 -14.71 -22.79 -16.14
CA VAL A 293 -16.19 -22.71 -16.14
C VAL A 293 -16.72 -21.63 -15.18
N GLU A 294 -17.78 -20.94 -15.60
CA GLU A 294 -18.41 -19.88 -14.80
C GLU A 294 -18.90 -20.32 -13.42
N PRO A 295 -19.50 -21.52 -13.22
CA PRO A 295 -19.92 -21.96 -11.88
C PRO A 295 -18.76 -22.15 -10.89
N ALA A 296 -17.53 -22.32 -11.37
CA ALA A 296 -16.33 -22.43 -10.55
C ALA A 296 -15.69 -21.06 -10.26
N ARG A 297 -16.12 -20.00 -10.95
CA ARG A 297 -15.64 -18.63 -10.73
C ARG A 297 -16.08 -18.14 -9.36
N ARG A 298 -15.18 -17.44 -8.68
CA ARG A 298 -15.45 -16.72 -7.42
C ARG A 298 -15.35 -15.22 -7.66
N ARG A 299 -16.19 -14.45 -6.97
CA ARG A 299 -16.20 -12.99 -7.03
C ARG A 299 -16.22 -12.46 -5.62
N TRP A 300 -15.04 -12.15 -5.10
CA TRP A 300 -14.93 -11.65 -3.74
C TRP A 300 -15.25 -10.15 -3.72
N VAL A 301 -16.16 -9.74 -2.83
CA VAL A 301 -16.47 -8.32 -2.64
C VAL A 301 -15.24 -7.59 -2.09
N ASN A 302 -14.86 -6.51 -2.74
CA ASN A 302 -13.80 -5.63 -2.30
C ASN A 302 -14.32 -4.69 -1.21
N ARG A 303 -13.88 -4.88 0.04
CA ARG A 303 -14.27 -4.02 1.17
C ARG A 303 -13.22 -4.00 2.27
N HIS A 304 -13.19 -2.88 3.00
CA HIS A 304 -12.43 -2.76 4.25
C HIS A 304 -12.95 -3.71 5.32
N ASN A 305 -12.06 -4.21 6.17
CA ASN A 305 -12.44 -4.94 7.37
C ASN A 305 -12.97 -3.94 8.42
N LEU A 306 -14.22 -4.14 8.85
CA LEU A 306 -14.90 -3.23 9.78
C LEU A 306 -14.93 -3.76 11.20
N TRP A 307 -14.35 -4.94 11.45
CA TRP A 307 -14.48 -5.63 12.73
C TRP A 307 -13.11 -6.13 13.17
N THR A 308 -12.78 -5.94 14.44
CA THR A 308 -11.56 -6.50 15.03
C THR A 308 -11.60 -8.02 15.06
N GLU A 309 -12.77 -8.58 15.40
CA GLU A 309 -12.99 -10.03 15.40
C GLU A 309 -14.32 -10.37 14.72
N SER A 310 -14.24 -11.16 13.66
CA SER A 310 -15.41 -11.65 12.91
C SER A 310 -15.77 -13.08 13.28
N TYR A 311 -14.80 -13.91 13.68
CA TYR A 311 -14.99 -15.33 13.98
C TYR A 311 -14.74 -15.68 15.45
N ARG A 312 -15.57 -16.57 15.98
CA ARG A 312 -15.37 -17.14 17.31
C ARG A 312 -14.22 -18.12 17.29
N ARG A 313 -13.41 -18.11 18.33
CA ARG A 313 -12.24 -19.00 18.50
C ARG A 313 -12.41 -19.91 19.71
N ASP A 314 -11.71 -21.05 19.68
CA ASP A 314 -11.60 -21.96 20.82
C ASP A 314 -10.53 -21.49 21.84
N GLU A 315 -10.33 -22.26 22.90
CA GLU A 315 -9.33 -21.95 23.95
C GLU A 315 -7.89 -21.93 23.42
N ALA A 316 -7.61 -22.56 22.28
CA ALA A 316 -6.30 -22.56 21.63
C ALA A 316 -6.14 -21.40 20.63
N GLY A 317 -7.17 -20.56 20.44
CA GLY A 317 -7.18 -19.45 19.49
C GLY A 317 -7.54 -19.86 18.06
N ALA A 318 -7.94 -21.10 17.81
CA ALA A 318 -8.32 -21.55 16.47
C ALA A 318 -9.79 -21.23 16.18
N PRO A 319 -10.16 -20.85 14.94
CA PRO A 319 -11.56 -20.58 14.59
C PRO A 319 -12.46 -21.81 14.80
N LEU A 320 -13.61 -21.60 15.45
CA LEU A 320 -14.62 -22.64 15.66
C LEU A 320 -15.19 -23.08 14.30
N ARG A 321 -14.86 -24.30 13.88
CA ARG A 321 -15.24 -24.81 12.57
C ARG A 321 -16.69 -25.28 12.53
N CYS A 322 -17.32 -25.14 11.37
CA CYS A 322 -18.73 -25.49 11.18
C CYS A 322 -19.07 -25.96 9.76
N SER A 323 -20.18 -26.68 9.65
CA SER A 323 -20.79 -27.11 8.40
C SER A 323 -22.20 -26.53 8.19
N SER A 324 -22.87 -26.12 9.27
CA SER A 324 -24.23 -25.57 9.26
C SER A 324 -24.44 -24.54 10.36
N ASP A 325 -25.41 -23.65 10.19
CA ASP A 325 -25.73 -22.60 11.17
C ASP A 325 -26.12 -23.16 12.55
N ALA A 326 -26.70 -24.36 12.61
CA ALA A 326 -27.10 -25.01 13.85
C ALA A 326 -25.92 -25.32 14.78
N GLU A 327 -24.73 -25.56 14.21
CA GLU A 327 -23.50 -25.78 14.97
C GLU A 327 -22.95 -24.47 15.57
N CYS A 328 -23.35 -23.33 15.01
CA CYS A 328 -22.91 -22.02 15.47
C CYS A 328 -23.94 -21.30 16.35
N ASP A 329 -25.14 -21.85 16.48
CA ASP A 329 -26.23 -21.18 17.20
C ASP A 329 -25.88 -20.93 18.67
N ASP A 330 -25.84 -19.64 19.03
CA ASP A 330 -25.69 -19.14 20.40
C ASP A 330 -26.93 -18.39 20.87
N GLY A 331 -28.01 -18.43 20.09
CA GLY A 331 -29.22 -17.65 20.33
C GLY A 331 -29.06 -16.14 20.09
N ARG A 332 -27.91 -15.66 19.59
CA ARG A 332 -27.62 -14.22 19.42
C ARG A 332 -27.58 -13.74 17.99
N GLY A 333 -27.32 -14.63 17.05
CA GLY A 333 -27.24 -14.26 15.63
C GLY A 333 -26.16 -14.98 14.84
N SER A 334 -25.26 -15.68 15.52
CA SER A 334 -24.11 -16.34 14.92
C SER A 334 -24.51 -17.36 13.85
N ILE A 335 -23.79 -17.34 12.72
CA ILE A 335 -23.99 -18.22 11.57
C ILE A 335 -22.69 -18.94 11.20
N CYS A 336 -22.83 -20.03 10.45
CA CYS A 336 -21.71 -20.72 9.85
C CYS A 336 -21.32 -20.04 8.55
N ASP A 337 -20.21 -19.32 8.54
CA ASP A 337 -19.72 -18.70 7.32
C ASP A 337 -18.95 -19.70 6.46
N ARG A 338 -19.61 -20.19 5.42
CA ARG A 338 -19.03 -21.09 4.42
C ARG A 338 -17.98 -20.39 3.55
N ASN A 339 -18.02 -19.07 3.43
CA ASN A 339 -17.04 -18.34 2.61
C ASN A 339 -15.64 -18.38 3.25
N TYR A 340 -15.56 -18.46 4.58
CA TYR A 340 -14.29 -18.68 5.29
C TYR A 340 -13.52 -19.88 4.71
N GLY A 341 -14.20 -21.03 4.63
CA GLY A 341 -13.60 -22.26 4.10
C GLY A 341 -13.32 -22.15 2.60
N LEU A 342 -14.22 -21.52 1.83
CA LEU A 342 -14.02 -21.34 0.39
C LEU A 342 -12.80 -20.49 0.04
N ALA A 343 -12.52 -19.44 0.80
CA ALA A 343 -11.35 -18.56 0.63
C ALA A 343 -10.03 -19.29 0.94
N ARG A 344 -10.05 -20.21 1.91
CA ARG A 344 -8.88 -20.96 2.39
C ARG A 344 -8.75 -22.37 1.78
N LEU A 345 -9.62 -22.73 0.83
CA LEU A 345 -9.70 -24.08 0.23
C LEU A 345 -9.95 -25.19 1.27
N GLU A 346 -10.69 -24.88 2.33
CA GLU A 346 -11.04 -25.79 3.41
C GLU A 346 -12.51 -26.27 3.29
N PRO A 347 -12.82 -27.50 3.74
CA PRO A 347 -14.18 -28.06 3.61
C PRO A 347 -15.20 -27.43 4.57
N GLN A 348 -14.75 -26.89 5.70
CA GLN A 348 -15.58 -26.35 6.78
C GLN A 348 -15.50 -24.83 6.81
N GLY A 349 -16.62 -24.19 7.15
CA GLY A 349 -16.66 -22.76 7.45
C GLY A 349 -16.16 -22.47 8.86
N ALA A 350 -16.35 -21.23 9.29
CA ALA A 350 -16.10 -20.80 10.66
C ALA A 350 -17.34 -20.12 11.26
N CYS A 351 -17.58 -20.32 12.55
CA CYS A 351 -18.66 -19.67 13.26
C CYS A 351 -18.33 -18.19 13.47
N THR A 352 -19.21 -17.33 12.98
CA THR A 352 -19.12 -15.88 13.18
C THR A 352 -19.53 -15.47 14.58
N HIS A 353 -19.10 -14.27 15.01
CA HIS A 353 -19.81 -13.51 16.02
C HIS A 353 -21.06 -12.85 15.41
N ALA A 354 -22.14 -12.74 16.18
CA ALA A 354 -23.28 -11.88 15.86
C ALA A 354 -22.81 -10.42 15.68
N TYR A 355 -23.36 -9.67 14.73
CA TYR A 355 -22.93 -8.30 14.41
C TYR A 355 -23.00 -7.35 15.62
N ARG A 356 -23.97 -7.55 16.50
CA ARG A 356 -24.10 -6.74 17.73
C ARG A 356 -23.00 -7.01 18.75
N ASP A 357 -22.37 -8.18 18.68
CA ASP A 357 -21.30 -8.61 19.58
C ASP A 357 -19.90 -8.35 18.99
N ARG A 358 -19.79 -7.93 17.72
CA ARG A 358 -18.50 -7.60 17.10
C ARG A 358 -18.04 -6.21 17.51
N ALA A 359 -16.77 -6.11 17.91
CA ALA A 359 -16.08 -4.84 18.12
C ALA A 359 -15.71 -4.23 16.75
N PRO A 360 -16.08 -2.98 16.47
CA PRO A 360 -15.73 -2.32 15.23
C PRO A 360 -14.25 -1.92 15.18
N GLN A 361 -13.71 -1.85 13.97
CA GLN A 361 -12.36 -1.38 13.68
C GLN A 361 -12.40 -0.04 12.95
N VAL A 362 -11.43 0.84 13.26
CA VAL A 362 -11.24 2.13 12.59
C VAL A 362 -10.22 1.98 11.46
N THR A 363 -10.58 2.43 10.27
CA THR A 363 -9.70 2.44 9.09
C THR A 363 -9.07 3.84 8.91
N PRO A 364 -7.74 3.99 9.03
CA PRO A 364 -7.07 5.26 8.80
C PRO A 364 -6.76 5.47 7.31
N TYR A 365 -6.94 6.70 6.84
CA TYR A 365 -6.39 7.21 5.59
C TYR A 365 -5.47 8.38 5.88
N TYR A 366 -4.40 8.54 5.11
CA TYR A 366 -3.42 9.61 5.32
C TYR A 366 -3.48 10.60 4.16
N LEU A 367 -3.34 11.88 4.44
CA LEU A 367 -3.08 12.87 3.38
C LEU A 367 -1.73 12.57 2.70
N SER A 368 -1.53 12.97 1.45
CA SER A 368 -0.18 13.01 0.88
C SER A 368 0.63 14.17 1.46
N GLU A 369 1.96 14.04 1.53
CA GLU A 369 2.85 15.15 1.93
C GLU A 369 2.63 16.43 1.08
N ALA A 370 2.27 16.27 -0.20
CA ALA A 370 1.99 17.37 -1.12
C ALA A 370 0.53 17.88 -1.07
N PHE A 371 -0.29 17.43 -0.12
CA PHE A 371 -1.70 17.82 -0.07
C PHE A 371 -1.85 19.32 0.24
N PRO A 372 -2.65 20.08 -0.52
CA PRO A 372 -2.81 21.51 -0.29
C PRO A 372 -3.45 21.81 1.08
N ALA A 373 -2.75 22.60 1.90
CA ALA A 373 -3.21 22.91 3.27
C ALA A 373 -4.57 23.65 3.29
N ASP A 374 -4.89 24.42 2.25
CA ASP A 374 -6.16 25.13 2.11
C ASP A 374 -7.35 24.20 1.74
N LEU A 375 -7.05 22.98 1.28
CA LEU A 375 -8.04 21.95 0.99
C LEU A 375 -8.18 20.91 2.12
N ALA A 376 -7.29 20.89 3.11
CA ALA A 376 -7.31 19.92 4.21
C ALA A 376 -8.68 19.87 4.92
N THR A 377 -9.24 21.02 5.30
CA THR A 377 -10.58 21.11 5.91
C THR A 377 -11.71 20.60 5.02
N THR A 378 -11.55 20.66 3.70
CA THR A 378 -12.53 20.11 2.75
C THR A 378 -12.36 18.60 2.64
N ALA A 379 -11.13 18.11 2.66
CA ALA A 379 -10.84 16.67 2.73
C ALA A 379 -11.41 16.05 4.01
N GLU A 380 -11.26 16.71 5.16
CA GLU A 380 -11.87 16.32 6.43
C GLU A 380 -13.39 16.18 6.30
N ALA A 381 -14.07 17.20 5.74
CA ALA A 381 -15.53 17.15 5.54
C ALA A 381 -15.97 16.01 4.62
N VAL A 382 -15.21 15.72 3.55
CA VAL A 382 -15.49 14.56 2.67
C VAL A 382 -15.32 13.25 3.44
N PHE A 383 -14.29 13.14 4.27
CA PHE A 383 -14.05 11.96 5.10
C PHE A 383 -15.08 11.78 6.21
N GLU A 384 -15.64 12.87 6.75
CA GLU A 384 -16.81 12.81 7.65
C GLU A 384 -18.03 12.19 6.93
N GLU A 385 -18.32 12.60 5.70
CA GLU A 385 -19.41 12.01 4.90
C GLU A 385 -19.17 10.52 4.58
N TRP A 386 -17.91 10.15 4.33
CA TRP A 386 -17.54 8.75 4.12
C TRP A 386 -17.71 7.95 5.42
N ASN A 387 -17.20 8.45 6.54
CA ASN A 387 -17.37 7.85 7.86
C ASN A 387 -18.86 7.61 8.17
N ASP A 388 -19.74 8.58 7.90
CA ASP A 388 -21.19 8.43 8.08
C ASP A 388 -21.75 7.22 7.32
N THR A 389 -21.21 6.92 6.13
CA THR A 389 -21.62 5.76 5.34
C THR A 389 -21.20 4.43 6.00
N PHE A 390 -20.00 4.37 6.57
CA PHE A 390 -19.54 3.22 7.35
C PHE A 390 -20.38 3.05 8.63
N VAL A 391 -20.63 4.14 9.36
CA VAL A 391 -21.45 4.15 10.59
C VAL A 391 -22.86 3.64 10.29
N GLN A 392 -23.48 4.14 9.21
CA GLN A 392 -24.80 3.68 8.77
C GLN A 392 -24.79 2.20 8.38
N THR A 393 -23.71 1.71 7.77
CA THR A 393 -23.57 0.30 7.40
C THR A 393 -23.50 -0.60 8.62
N VAL A 394 -22.60 -0.32 9.57
CA VAL A 394 -22.47 -1.07 10.82
C VAL A 394 -23.76 -1.03 11.65
N GLY A 395 -24.36 0.15 11.81
CA GLY A 395 -25.63 0.31 12.51
C GLY A 395 -26.78 -0.45 11.85
N SER A 396 -26.84 -0.46 10.51
CA SER A 396 -27.87 -1.19 9.77
C SER A 396 -27.71 -2.71 9.87
N LEU A 397 -26.48 -3.23 9.88
CA LEU A 397 -26.22 -4.67 10.08
C LEU A 397 -26.69 -5.12 11.47
N ARG A 398 -26.36 -4.35 12.51
CA ARG A 398 -26.76 -4.63 13.90
C ARG A 398 -28.27 -4.52 14.11
N GLU A 399 -28.90 -3.47 13.55
CA GLU A 399 -30.35 -3.31 13.62
C GLU A 399 -31.08 -4.45 12.89
N ALA A 400 -30.68 -4.78 11.66
CA ALA A 400 -31.30 -5.84 10.87
C ALA A 400 -31.19 -7.20 11.58
N GLU A 401 -30.04 -7.49 12.19
CA GLU A 401 -29.87 -8.68 13.02
C GLU A 401 -30.85 -8.69 14.20
N CYS A 402 -30.93 -7.59 14.97
CA CYS A 402 -31.86 -7.46 16.09
C CYS A 402 -33.31 -7.69 15.67
N GLN A 403 -33.75 -7.07 14.57
CA GLN A 403 -35.11 -7.19 14.04
C GLN A 403 -35.42 -8.63 13.62
N SER A 404 -34.47 -9.30 12.96
CA SER A 404 -34.63 -10.69 12.50
C SER A 404 -34.81 -11.68 13.66
N ARG A 405 -34.32 -11.32 14.85
CA ARG A 405 -34.42 -12.13 16.07
C ARG A 405 -35.55 -11.69 17.00
N GLY A 406 -36.43 -10.79 16.56
CA GLY A 406 -37.56 -10.30 17.36
C GLY A 406 -37.15 -9.45 18.55
N GLY A 407 -35.98 -8.79 18.49
CA GLY A 407 -35.52 -7.87 19.52
C GLY A 407 -36.41 -6.63 19.64
N GLY A 408 -36.41 -6.03 20.83
CA GLY A 408 -37.05 -4.72 21.08
C GLY A 408 -36.06 -3.58 20.86
N ASP A 409 -36.57 -2.42 20.44
CA ASP A 409 -35.81 -1.17 20.28
C ASP A 409 -34.55 -1.29 19.38
N CYS A 410 -34.62 -2.09 18.31
CA CYS A 410 -33.48 -2.34 17.43
C CYS A 410 -32.90 -1.09 16.76
N ALA A 411 -33.68 -0.01 16.63
CA ALA A 411 -33.19 1.27 16.11
C ALA A 411 -32.08 1.87 16.99
N ALA A 412 -32.03 1.53 18.28
CA ALA A 412 -30.98 1.97 19.20
C ALA A 412 -29.58 1.46 18.79
N GLU A 413 -29.48 0.35 18.04
CA GLU A 413 -28.20 -0.18 17.54
C GLU A 413 -27.46 0.81 16.64
N ARG A 414 -28.17 1.70 15.94
CA ARG A 414 -27.56 2.76 15.10
C ARG A 414 -26.90 3.87 15.92
N ALA A 415 -27.32 4.06 17.17
CA ALA A 415 -26.88 5.14 18.03
C ALA A 415 -25.79 4.71 19.03
N ARG A 416 -25.25 3.48 18.90
CA ARG A 416 -24.21 2.99 19.80
C ARG A 416 -22.92 3.78 19.63
N GLU A 417 -22.38 4.27 20.74
CA GLU A 417 -21.17 5.12 20.77
C GLU A 417 -19.93 4.39 20.22
N ASP A 418 -19.87 3.06 20.33
CA ASP A 418 -18.74 2.24 19.88
C ASP A 418 -18.53 2.24 18.36
N ALA A 419 -19.52 2.65 17.57
CA ALA A 419 -19.50 2.58 16.11
C ALA A 419 -19.82 3.91 15.43
N GLN A 420 -19.40 5.05 16.03
CA GLN A 420 -19.61 6.39 15.46
C GLN A 420 -18.39 6.93 14.71
N THR A 421 -17.23 6.31 14.88
CA THR A 421 -16.00 6.62 14.14
C THR A 421 -15.41 5.31 13.62
N LEU A 422 -15.42 5.12 12.31
CA LEU A 422 -14.98 3.91 11.61
C LEU A 422 -13.99 4.23 10.49
N LEU A 423 -13.96 5.47 10.03
CA LEU A 423 -13.01 5.96 9.04
C LEU A 423 -12.46 7.31 9.54
N VAL A 424 -11.14 7.46 9.51
CA VAL A 424 -10.47 8.70 9.93
C VAL A 424 -9.48 9.16 8.86
N LEU A 425 -9.33 10.48 8.77
CA LEU A 425 -8.31 11.12 7.95
C LEU A 425 -7.20 11.64 8.86
N CYS A 426 -5.98 11.22 8.59
CA CYS A 426 -4.78 11.52 9.34
C CYS A 426 -3.94 12.57 8.60
N HIS A 427 -3.22 13.39 9.36
CA HIS A 427 -2.15 14.20 8.79
C HIS A 427 -0.99 13.32 8.31
N ASN A 428 -0.13 13.91 7.47
CA ASN A 428 1.08 13.26 6.99
C ASN A 428 2.22 14.29 6.90
N PRO A 429 3.21 14.24 7.81
CA PRO A 429 3.36 13.27 8.90
C PRO A 429 2.25 13.33 9.95
N VAL A 430 1.99 12.21 10.63
CA VAL A 430 1.00 12.11 11.72
C VAL A 430 1.33 13.09 12.85
N VAL A 431 0.31 13.75 13.40
CA VAL A 431 0.44 14.74 14.50
C VAL A 431 -0.25 14.27 15.78
N GLU A 432 -0.01 14.95 16.91
CA GLU A 432 -0.55 14.56 18.23
C GLU A 432 -2.09 14.65 18.29
N GLU A 433 -2.69 15.53 17.48
CA GLU A 433 -4.14 15.70 17.40
C GLU A 433 -4.85 14.63 16.55
N ASP A 434 -4.12 13.81 15.80
CA ASP A 434 -4.69 12.74 15.00
C ASP A 434 -5.27 11.63 15.88
N HIS A 435 -6.24 10.88 15.33
CA HIS A 435 -6.82 9.73 16.02
C HIS A 435 -5.75 8.64 16.25
N ASP A 436 -5.81 7.93 17.37
CA ASP A 436 -4.90 6.81 17.71
C ASP A 436 -4.72 5.75 16.59
N ALA A 437 -5.67 5.64 15.66
CA ALA A 437 -5.60 4.69 14.54
C ALA A 437 -4.59 5.12 13.47
N CYS A 438 -4.18 6.39 13.46
CA CYS A 438 -3.14 6.94 12.61
C CYS A 438 -1.72 6.48 13.01
N GLY A 439 -1.57 5.82 14.16
CA GLY A 439 -0.30 5.33 14.65
C GLY A 439 0.57 6.42 15.28
N GLU A 440 1.87 6.16 15.35
CA GLU A 440 2.83 7.02 16.06
C GLU A 440 3.00 8.39 15.39
N VAL A 441 3.14 9.44 16.22
CA VAL A 441 3.43 10.80 15.75
C VAL A 441 4.72 10.84 14.93
N GLY A 442 4.67 11.49 13.77
CA GLY A 442 5.76 11.54 12.81
C GLY A 442 5.81 10.37 11.83
N THR A 443 4.85 9.42 11.90
CA THR A 443 4.68 8.40 10.86
C THR A 443 4.39 9.08 9.51
N VAL A 444 5.06 8.60 8.46
CA VAL A 444 4.93 9.14 7.10
C VAL A 444 4.39 8.07 6.17
N ALA A 445 3.21 8.32 5.62
CA ALA A 445 2.58 7.47 4.62
C ALA A 445 3.03 7.89 3.22
N ARG A 446 3.35 6.92 2.35
CA ARG A 446 3.88 7.19 1.01
C ARG A 446 3.11 6.45 -0.06
N LEU A 447 3.00 7.04 -1.25
CA LEU A 447 2.26 6.46 -2.37
C LEU A 447 2.77 5.05 -2.71
N GLY A 448 1.90 4.05 -2.59
CA GLY A 448 2.22 2.65 -2.85
C GLY A 448 2.78 1.87 -1.67
N ASP A 449 2.94 2.46 -0.48
CA ASP A 449 3.24 1.73 0.76
C ASP A 449 2.00 0.98 1.25
N LEU A 450 2.02 -0.36 1.19
CA LEU A 450 0.88 -1.22 1.50
C LEU A 450 0.34 -1.09 2.93
N ARG A 451 1.08 -0.46 3.84
CA ARG A 451 0.66 -0.28 5.23
C ARG A 451 -0.32 0.89 5.41
N TYR A 452 -0.43 1.78 4.42
CA TYR A 452 -1.14 3.05 4.59
C TYR A 452 -2.05 3.39 3.41
N SER A 453 -3.37 3.42 3.65
CA SER A 453 -4.33 3.95 2.68
C SER A 453 -4.20 5.48 2.58
N LEU A 454 -4.35 6.05 1.38
CA LEU A 454 -4.01 7.45 1.11
C LEU A 454 -5.16 8.23 0.47
N LEU A 455 -5.35 9.48 0.89
CA LEU A 455 -5.93 10.55 0.09
C LEU A 455 -4.78 11.41 -0.45
N GLY A 456 -4.39 11.16 -1.69
CA GLY A 456 -3.28 11.84 -2.34
C GLY A 456 -3.69 12.99 -3.24
N TRP A 457 -2.88 14.04 -3.23
CA TRP A 457 -2.87 15.09 -4.25
C TRP A 457 -1.65 14.87 -5.15
N VAL A 458 -1.87 14.77 -6.45
CA VAL A 458 -0.80 14.68 -7.46
C VAL A 458 -0.61 16.08 -8.03
N PRO A 459 0.42 16.83 -7.58
CA PRO A 459 0.67 18.19 -8.06
C PRO A 459 1.30 18.22 -9.46
N GLU A 460 1.93 17.12 -9.90
CA GLU A 460 2.59 17.07 -11.20
C GLU A 460 1.56 17.10 -12.35
N PRO A 461 1.81 17.88 -13.41
CA PRO A 461 1.03 17.74 -14.64
C PRO A 461 1.35 16.39 -15.29
N GLY A 462 0.33 15.68 -15.73
CA GLY A 462 0.47 14.49 -16.57
C GLY A 462 -0.51 14.54 -17.73
N LEU A 463 -0.06 14.21 -18.93
CA LEU A 463 -0.91 14.21 -20.13
C LEU A 463 -2.01 13.14 -20.03
N ALA A 464 -1.70 12.00 -19.42
CA ALA A 464 -2.61 10.87 -19.20
C ALA A 464 -3.39 10.94 -17.89
N SER A 465 -3.17 11.97 -17.07
CA SER A 465 -3.68 12.00 -15.70
C SER A 465 -5.21 12.13 -15.65
N PRO A 466 -5.93 11.16 -15.08
CA PRO A 466 -7.37 11.30 -14.87
C PRO A 466 -7.63 12.37 -13.81
N LEU A 467 -8.77 13.07 -13.81
CA LEU A 467 -9.03 14.10 -12.76
C LEU A 467 -9.04 13.52 -11.33
N GLY A 468 -9.39 12.24 -11.22
CA GLY A 468 -9.26 11.46 -10.00
C GLY A 468 -9.12 9.98 -10.32
N PHE A 469 -8.42 9.26 -9.46
CA PHE A 469 -8.19 7.81 -9.58
C PHE A 469 -8.20 7.15 -8.21
N GLY A 470 -8.92 6.04 -8.06
CA GLY A 470 -9.17 5.42 -6.77
C GLY A 470 -8.84 3.92 -6.73
N PRO A 471 -7.59 3.48 -7.02
CA PRO A 471 -7.28 2.06 -7.03
C PRO A 471 -7.34 1.48 -5.61
N SER A 472 -7.82 0.23 -5.53
CA SER A 472 -7.93 -0.52 -4.30
C SER A 472 -7.18 -1.85 -4.43
N ALA A 473 -6.28 -2.12 -3.49
CA ALA A 473 -5.50 -3.34 -3.41
C ALA A 473 -6.26 -4.36 -2.55
N ALA A 474 -7.05 -5.21 -3.22
CA ALA A 474 -7.88 -6.23 -2.60
C ALA A 474 -7.16 -7.59 -2.58
N ASP A 475 -7.16 -8.29 -1.44
CA ASP A 475 -6.62 -9.65 -1.33
C ASP A 475 -7.34 -10.55 -2.35
N PRO A 476 -6.59 -11.23 -3.26
CA PRO A 476 -7.18 -12.05 -4.33
C PRO A 476 -7.97 -13.26 -3.81
N LEU A 477 -7.73 -13.70 -2.57
CA LEU A 477 -8.36 -14.88 -1.98
C LEU A 477 -9.60 -14.54 -1.14
N THR A 478 -9.71 -13.31 -0.64
CA THR A 478 -10.77 -12.93 0.31
C THR A 478 -11.59 -11.71 -0.12
N GLY A 479 -11.02 -10.82 -0.95
CA GLY A 479 -11.57 -9.50 -1.28
C GLY A 479 -11.35 -8.44 -0.21
N GLU A 480 -10.58 -8.72 0.84
CA GLU A 480 -10.25 -7.70 1.83
C GLU A 480 -9.43 -6.56 1.22
N LEU A 481 -9.83 -5.31 1.44
CA LEU A 481 -8.99 -4.17 1.08
C LEU A 481 -7.86 -4.03 2.10
N ILE A 482 -6.64 -4.37 1.68
CA ILE A 482 -5.42 -4.21 2.48
C ILE A 482 -4.89 -2.78 2.35
N HIS A 483 -5.03 -2.20 1.16
CA HIS A 483 -4.60 -0.84 0.85
C HIS A 483 -5.56 -0.19 -0.13
N ALA A 484 -5.77 1.13 0.00
CA ALA A 484 -6.57 1.89 -0.94
C ALA A 484 -5.97 3.29 -1.13
N THR A 485 -5.92 3.74 -2.39
CA THR A 485 -5.45 5.08 -2.72
C THR A 485 -6.58 5.86 -3.37
N THR A 486 -6.81 7.09 -2.94
CA THR A 486 -7.68 8.06 -3.61
C THR A 486 -6.80 9.21 -4.06
N LEU A 487 -6.57 9.34 -5.37
CA LEU A 487 -5.72 10.36 -5.96
C LEU A 487 -6.59 11.43 -6.62
N VAL A 488 -6.26 12.69 -6.33
CA VAL A 488 -6.78 13.87 -7.02
C VAL A 488 -5.63 14.47 -7.81
N TYR A 489 -5.80 14.57 -9.13
CA TYR A 489 -4.76 15.11 -10.01
C TYR A 489 -4.91 16.61 -10.12
N GLY A 490 -4.20 17.27 -9.22
CA GLY A 490 -4.40 18.67 -8.88
C GLY A 490 -4.29 19.61 -10.06
N THR A 491 -3.23 19.46 -10.87
CA THR A 491 -3.02 20.32 -12.02
C THR A 491 -4.17 20.24 -13.03
N GLY A 492 -4.68 19.04 -13.33
CA GLY A 492 -5.83 18.88 -14.23
C GLY A 492 -7.10 19.51 -13.67
N VAL A 493 -7.33 19.39 -12.36
CA VAL A 493 -8.47 20.02 -11.67
C VAL A 493 -8.35 21.55 -11.68
N GLU A 494 -7.17 22.10 -11.43
CA GLU A 494 -6.90 23.55 -11.43
C GLU A 494 -7.03 24.17 -12.82
N GLU A 495 -6.59 23.46 -13.87
CA GLU A 495 -6.77 23.86 -15.26
C GLU A 495 -8.24 23.95 -15.62
N LEU A 496 -9.04 22.93 -15.28
CA LEU A 496 -10.48 22.94 -15.51
C LEU A 496 -11.20 24.01 -14.68
N ALA A 497 -10.76 24.24 -13.43
CA ALA A 497 -11.30 25.30 -12.59
C ALA A 497 -11.03 26.69 -13.21
N SER A 498 -9.81 26.90 -13.72
CA SER A 498 -9.44 28.14 -14.43
C SER A 498 -10.24 28.31 -15.72
N TYR A 499 -10.42 27.24 -16.50
CA TYR A 499 -11.25 27.24 -17.69
C TYR A 499 -12.72 27.60 -17.38
N GLY A 500 -13.30 26.97 -16.35
CA GLY A 500 -14.66 27.27 -15.90
C GLY A 500 -14.84 28.70 -15.41
N ARG A 501 -13.88 29.21 -14.62
CA ARG A 501 -13.85 30.63 -14.19
C ARG A 501 -13.85 31.57 -15.38
N ASP A 502 -12.99 31.32 -16.36
CA ASP A 502 -12.84 32.20 -17.52
C ASP A 502 -14.09 32.16 -18.40
N LEU A 503 -14.72 30.99 -18.58
CA LEU A 503 -16.00 30.86 -19.26
C LEU A 503 -17.11 31.69 -18.59
N VAL A 504 -17.21 31.64 -17.26
CA VAL A 504 -18.18 32.47 -16.52
C VAL A 504 -17.87 33.96 -16.68
N ALA A 505 -16.60 34.35 -16.64
CA ALA A 505 -16.19 35.74 -16.85
C ALA A 505 -16.55 36.25 -18.25
N ILE A 506 -16.47 35.42 -19.29
CA ILE A 506 -16.95 35.77 -20.64
C ILE A 506 -18.47 36.00 -20.62
N LEU A 507 -19.22 35.05 -20.04
CA LEU A 507 -20.68 35.11 -20.00
C LEU A 507 -21.20 36.35 -19.26
N ASN A 508 -20.45 36.80 -18.25
CA ASN A 508 -20.75 38.02 -17.49
C ASN A 508 -20.26 39.31 -18.18
N GLY A 509 -19.47 39.20 -19.25
CA GLY A 509 -18.85 40.34 -19.93
C GLY A 509 -17.63 40.92 -19.20
N ASP A 510 -17.14 40.25 -18.15
CA ASP A 510 -15.95 40.64 -17.38
C ASP A 510 -14.65 40.32 -18.13
N LEU A 511 -14.70 39.35 -19.06
CA LEU A 511 -13.59 38.93 -19.92
C LEU A 511 -13.93 39.12 -21.41
N PRO A 512 -13.35 40.13 -22.08
CA PRO A 512 -13.58 40.35 -23.51
C PRO A 512 -13.10 39.17 -24.37
N GLU A 513 -13.86 38.79 -25.39
CA GLU A 513 -13.46 37.73 -26.34
C GLU A 513 -12.10 38.01 -27.00
N SER A 514 -11.79 39.29 -27.27
CA SER A 514 -10.49 39.71 -27.82
C SER A 514 -9.30 39.35 -26.92
N ASP A 515 -9.49 39.35 -25.61
CA ASP A 515 -8.45 39.03 -24.62
C ASP A 515 -8.19 37.52 -24.56
N ILE A 516 -9.17 36.72 -24.97
CA ILE A 516 -9.04 35.27 -25.11
C ILE A 516 -8.31 34.93 -26.39
N MET A 517 -8.78 35.48 -27.52
CA MET A 517 -8.16 35.26 -28.82
C MET A 517 -6.68 35.66 -28.87
N SER A 518 -6.31 36.69 -28.12
CA SER A 518 -4.92 37.17 -28.03
C SER A 518 -4.08 36.51 -26.93
N GLY A 519 -4.70 35.74 -26.03
CA GLY A 519 -4.01 35.19 -24.84
C GLY A 519 -3.65 36.23 -23.77
N GLU A 520 -4.12 37.46 -23.89
CA GLU A 520 -3.82 38.57 -22.97
C GLU A 520 -4.24 38.28 -21.53
N HIS A 521 -5.35 37.56 -21.36
CA HIS A 521 -5.87 37.16 -20.04
C HIS A 521 -4.91 36.21 -19.32
N VAL A 522 -4.37 35.20 -20.03
CA VAL A 522 -3.35 34.27 -19.50
C VAL A 522 -2.09 35.05 -19.15
N ARG A 523 -1.61 35.92 -20.05
CA ARG A 523 -0.41 36.73 -19.80
C ARG A 523 -0.54 37.56 -18.51
N ARG A 524 -1.67 38.26 -18.34
CA ARG A 524 -1.96 39.03 -17.11
C ARG A 524 -2.05 38.17 -15.87
N TRP A 525 -2.57 36.95 -15.98
CA TRP A 525 -2.64 36.00 -14.87
C TRP A 525 -1.23 35.54 -14.46
N VAL A 526 -0.39 35.15 -15.43
CA VAL A 526 1.00 34.74 -15.19
C VAL A 526 1.79 35.88 -14.55
N GLU A 527 1.74 37.09 -15.12
CA GLU A 527 2.44 38.26 -14.57
C GLU A 527 1.98 38.59 -13.13
N ARG A 528 0.69 38.41 -12.82
CA ARG A 528 0.16 38.62 -11.48
C ARG A 528 0.69 37.58 -10.50
N ASN A 529 0.68 36.32 -10.90
CA ASN A 529 1.07 35.19 -10.06
C ASN A 529 2.59 35.06 -9.89
N GLU A 530 3.38 35.43 -10.88
CA GLU A 530 4.83 35.55 -10.74
C GLU A 530 5.21 36.66 -9.75
N ARG A 531 4.45 37.76 -9.68
CA ARG A 531 4.65 38.82 -8.68
C ARG A 531 4.21 38.40 -7.26
N THR A 532 3.30 37.44 -7.13
CA THR A 532 2.83 36.89 -5.84
C THR A 532 3.45 35.54 -5.47
N ARG A 533 4.39 34.98 -6.25
CA ARG A 533 5.15 33.76 -5.91
C ARG A 533 5.97 33.84 -4.60
N GLY A 534 5.95 34.98 -3.88
CA GLY A 534 6.42 35.11 -2.49
C GLY A 534 5.38 35.60 -1.48
N ARG A 535 4.15 35.89 -1.89
CA ARG A 535 3.03 36.40 -1.06
C ARG A 535 1.69 36.12 -1.76
N ALA A 536 1.18 34.88 -1.70
CA ALA A 536 -0.26 34.69 -1.89
C ALA A 536 -0.96 35.29 -0.67
N ARG A 537 -1.82 36.30 -0.86
CA ARG A 537 -2.67 36.83 0.22
C ARG A 537 -4.01 36.09 0.17
N PRO A 538 -4.52 35.58 1.30
CA PRO A 538 -5.83 34.93 1.34
C PRO A 538 -6.92 35.83 0.75
N MET A 539 -7.88 35.24 0.02
CA MET A 539 -9.09 35.92 -0.40
C MET A 539 -9.88 36.35 0.83
N THR A 540 -10.35 37.60 0.87
CA THR A 540 -11.12 38.07 2.02
C THR A 540 -12.58 37.64 1.90
N GLY A 541 -13.32 37.58 3.01
CA GLY A 541 -14.77 37.32 2.98
C GLY A 541 -15.58 38.29 2.10
N ALA A 542 -15.06 39.49 1.83
CA ALA A 542 -15.65 40.44 0.89
C ALA A 542 -15.44 40.05 -0.58
N ASP A 543 -14.33 39.36 -0.90
CA ASP A 543 -14.06 38.86 -2.25
C ASP A 543 -14.93 37.62 -2.53
N LEU A 544 -15.12 36.76 -1.54
CA LEU A 544 -16.03 35.61 -1.60
C LEU A 544 -17.50 36.05 -1.79
N GLY A 545 -17.95 37.06 -1.03
CA GLY A 545 -19.30 37.61 -1.18
C GLY A 545 -19.56 38.23 -2.56
N ARG A 546 -18.53 38.75 -3.24
CA ARG A 546 -18.66 39.23 -4.63
C ARG A 546 -18.78 38.07 -5.62
N VAL A 547 -17.99 37.02 -5.44
CA VAL A 547 -18.05 35.83 -6.32
C VAL A 547 -19.40 35.13 -6.15
N GLU A 548 -19.86 34.93 -4.92
CA GLU A 548 -21.17 34.32 -4.65
C GLU A 548 -22.33 35.15 -5.23
N ALA A 549 -22.29 36.47 -5.09
CA ALA A 549 -23.28 37.36 -5.69
C ALA A 549 -23.25 37.39 -7.23
N SER A 550 -22.13 36.97 -7.85
CA SER A 550 -21.98 36.92 -9.30
C SER A 550 -22.43 35.60 -9.93
N ILE A 551 -22.71 34.57 -9.13
CA ILE A 551 -23.16 33.25 -9.60
C ILE A 551 -24.70 33.19 -9.54
N ASP A 552 -25.35 33.37 -10.70
CA ASP A 552 -26.80 33.20 -10.83
C ASP A 552 -27.18 31.70 -10.93
N LEU A 553 -27.49 31.10 -9.78
CA LEU A 553 -27.95 29.70 -9.69
C LEU A 553 -29.43 29.50 -10.08
N SER A 554 -30.15 30.54 -10.51
CA SER A 554 -31.57 30.43 -10.88
C SER A 554 -31.83 29.48 -12.07
N ARG A 555 -30.80 29.19 -12.88
CA ARG A 555 -30.85 28.18 -13.94
C ARG A 555 -30.76 26.75 -13.44
N ILE A 556 -30.10 26.50 -12.32
CA ILE A 556 -29.91 25.14 -11.75
C ILE A 556 -31.14 24.73 -10.93
N THR A 557 -31.82 25.68 -10.29
CA THR A 557 -33.00 25.40 -9.45
C THR A 557 -34.32 25.25 -10.22
N GLY A 558 -34.28 25.23 -11.55
CA GLY A 558 -35.47 24.99 -12.38
C GLY A 558 -36.52 26.09 -12.18
N GLY A 559 -36.42 27.16 -12.97
CA GLY A 559 -37.47 28.17 -13.03
C GLY A 559 -38.82 27.56 -13.41
N ARG A 560 -39.70 27.38 -12.42
CA ARG A 560 -41.14 27.30 -12.63
C ARG A 560 -41.86 28.20 -11.63
N ARG A 561 -42.22 29.39 -12.11
CA ARG A 561 -43.36 30.14 -11.58
C ARG A 561 -44.58 29.25 -11.76
N ASP A 562 -45.13 28.72 -10.66
CA ASP A 562 -46.58 28.60 -10.46
C ASP A 562 -46.87 28.10 -9.03
N GLY A 563 -47.85 28.76 -8.40
CA GLY A 563 -48.23 28.53 -7.02
C GLY A 563 -48.85 27.15 -6.78
N GLY A 564 -48.34 26.46 -5.76
CA GLY A 564 -48.92 25.21 -5.28
C GLY A 564 -48.05 24.56 -4.22
N SER A 565 -48.49 24.61 -2.96
CA SER A 565 -47.82 24.02 -1.80
C SER A 565 -47.57 22.51 -1.98
N ARG A 566 -46.30 22.12 -2.14
CA ARG A 566 -45.79 20.79 -1.79
C ARG A 566 -44.44 20.96 -1.08
N ARG A 567 -44.33 20.34 0.10
CA ARG A 567 -43.14 20.35 0.96
C ARG A 567 -41.97 19.73 0.19
N SER A 568 -40.99 20.54 -0.20
CA SER A 568 -39.65 20.09 -0.55
C SER A 568 -38.92 19.73 0.74
N HIS A 569 -38.25 18.58 0.76
CA HIS A 569 -37.21 18.31 1.74
C HIS A 569 -36.11 19.36 1.52
N ASP A 570 -36.06 20.37 2.38
CA ASP A 570 -34.89 21.23 2.52
C ASP A 570 -33.73 20.32 2.90
N LEU A 571 -32.65 20.34 2.11
CA LEU A 571 -31.32 19.83 2.45
C LEU A 571 -30.52 21.02 2.99
N PRO A 572 -30.57 21.31 4.31
CA PRO A 572 -29.96 22.50 4.89
C PRO A 572 -28.45 22.29 5.13
N GLY A 573 -27.97 21.04 5.07
CA GLY A 573 -26.59 20.64 5.38
C GLY A 573 -25.55 21.13 4.38
N LEU A 574 -25.80 20.98 3.07
CA LEU A 574 -24.85 21.37 2.01
C LEU A 574 -24.62 22.88 1.94
N ARG A 575 -25.67 23.70 2.18
CA ARG A 575 -25.52 25.16 2.28
C ARG A 575 -24.79 25.59 3.54
N ALA A 576 -25.04 24.92 4.68
CA ALA A 576 -24.37 25.27 5.93
C ALA A 576 -22.90 24.84 5.97
N ALA A 577 -22.55 23.70 5.35
CA ALA A 577 -21.18 23.20 5.23
C ALA A 577 -20.34 24.07 4.28
N ALA A 578 -20.87 24.41 3.11
CA ALA A 578 -20.21 25.33 2.17
C ALA A 578 -19.99 26.73 2.79
N VAL A 579 -20.97 27.25 3.53
CA VAL A 579 -20.87 28.57 4.19
C VAL A 579 -19.92 28.56 5.39
N ARG A 580 -19.76 27.44 6.12
CA ARG A 580 -18.79 27.34 7.23
C ARG A 580 -17.35 27.13 6.75
N SER A 581 -17.15 26.39 5.66
CA SER A 581 -15.85 26.22 4.98
C SER A 581 -15.33 27.55 4.40
N LEU A 582 -16.23 28.36 3.83
CA LEU A 582 -15.89 29.69 3.29
C LEU A 582 -15.68 30.77 4.36
N ALA A 583 -16.22 30.60 5.57
CA ALA A 583 -16.13 31.59 6.65
C ALA A 583 -14.84 31.53 7.49
N ARG A 584 -13.96 30.53 7.27
CA ARG A 584 -12.65 30.41 7.94
C ARG A 584 -11.44 30.63 7.01
N ARG A 585 -11.65 31.04 5.75
CA ARG A 585 -10.60 31.45 4.80
C ARG A 585 -10.15 32.89 5.00
#